data_AF-A0A3M1LIR4-F1
#
_entry.id   AF-A0A3M1LIR4-F1
#
_cell.length_a   1.000
_cell.length_b   1.000
_cell.length_c   1.000
_cell.angle_alpha   90.00
_cell.angle_beta   90.00
_cell.angle_gamma   90.00
#
_symmetry.space_group_name_H-M   'P 1'
#
loop_
_entity.id
_entity.type
_entity.pdbx_description
1 polymer ?
#
loop_
_entity_poly.entity_id
_entity_poly.type
_entity_poly.pdbx_seq_one_letter_code
_entity_poly.pdbx_strand_id
1 'polypeptide(L)'
;RFLAAKELGIKEFLCLSIPSKYAYDLMELNIEKQPTLRERCYVALNVYRIYLNEDSRILEDDIRIMDSIEFPYYITLGLGYEKDEKLFGSAYESILKRVDRFINLPINEAYAVRIKRADTLVEIDSIAKKAVEKIKEEGIDHPFLYKEVVSYCNPIGRKRKVEENIEEVFDKLRYNLEYLLEHPESFKT
;
A
#
# COMPACT_ATOMS: atom_id res chain seq x y z
N ARG A 1 -13.45 23.67 2.26
CA ARG A 1 -13.83 24.97 1.64
C ARG A 1 -15.32 25.08 1.39
N PHE A 2 -15.93 24.18 0.62
CA PHE A 2 -17.38 24.18 0.39
C PHE A 2 -18.21 24.20 1.69
N LEU A 3 -17.94 23.28 2.62
CA LEU A 3 -18.66 23.21 3.89
C LEU A 3 -18.51 24.47 4.75
N ALA A 4 -17.29 24.99 4.90
CA ALA A 4 -17.01 26.23 5.63
C ALA A 4 -17.70 27.46 5.00
N ALA A 5 -17.71 27.56 3.66
CA ALA A 5 -18.39 28.63 2.95
C ALA A 5 -19.92 28.54 3.07
N LYS A 6 -20.47 27.32 3.14
CA LYS A 6 -21.89 27.09 3.43
C LYS A 6 -22.26 27.58 4.84
N GLU A 7 -21.41 27.36 5.84
CA GLU A 7 -21.59 27.92 7.18
C GLU A 7 -21.54 29.46 7.19
N LEU A 8 -20.72 30.07 6.32
CA LEU A 8 -20.63 31.52 6.14
C LEU A 8 -21.77 32.11 5.27
N GLY A 9 -22.75 31.29 4.84
CA GLY A 9 -23.90 31.75 4.05
C GLY A 9 -23.56 32.11 2.59
N ILE A 10 -22.42 31.69 2.08
CA ILE A 10 -22.00 31.91 0.69
C ILE A 10 -22.89 31.06 -0.23
N LYS A 11 -23.50 31.69 -1.23
CA LYS A 11 -24.47 31.06 -2.15
C LYS A 11 -23.91 30.70 -3.52
N GLU A 12 -22.79 31.29 -3.90
CA GLU A 12 -22.15 31.12 -5.20
C GLU A 12 -20.72 30.63 -5.03
N PHE A 13 -20.33 29.65 -5.84
CA PHE A 13 -19.04 28.99 -5.77
C PHE A 13 -18.40 28.98 -7.14
N LEU A 14 -17.12 29.34 -7.20
CA LEU A 14 -16.31 29.07 -8.39
C LEU A 14 -16.02 27.57 -8.43
N CYS A 15 -16.46 26.91 -9.50
CA CYS A 15 -16.25 25.49 -9.73
C CYS A 15 -15.57 25.26 -11.08
N LEU A 16 -14.73 24.24 -11.15
CA LEU A 16 -14.17 23.73 -12.40
C LEU A 16 -14.97 22.48 -12.79
N SER A 17 -15.61 22.52 -13.96
CA SER A 17 -16.28 21.36 -14.54
C SER A 17 -15.28 20.61 -15.42
N ILE A 18 -14.85 19.43 -14.96
CA ILE A 18 -13.81 18.64 -15.62
C ILE A 18 -14.49 17.43 -16.32
N PRO A 19 -14.23 17.20 -17.62
CA PRO A 19 -14.72 16.00 -18.31
C PRO A 19 -14.24 14.71 -17.63
N SER A 20 -15.09 13.67 -17.59
CA SER A 20 -14.83 12.42 -16.87
C SER A 20 -13.51 11.73 -17.25
N LYS A 21 -13.05 11.93 -18.50
CA LYS A 21 -11.78 11.39 -18.99
C LYS A 21 -10.53 11.94 -18.29
N TYR A 22 -10.63 13.08 -17.61
CA TYR A 22 -9.54 13.70 -16.84
C TYR A 22 -9.70 13.49 -15.33
N ALA A 23 -10.58 12.58 -14.90
CA ALA A 23 -10.70 12.23 -13.48
C ALA A 23 -9.37 11.70 -12.89
N TYR A 24 -8.50 11.15 -13.75
CA TYR A 24 -7.20 10.61 -13.38
C TYR A 24 -6.18 11.69 -12.97
N ASP A 25 -6.29 12.89 -13.52
CA ASP A 25 -5.36 14.00 -13.28
C ASP A 25 -5.74 14.82 -12.01
N LEU A 26 -6.85 14.48 -11.36
CA LEU A 26 -7.36 15.19 -10.18
C LEU A 26 -6.36 15.20 -9.00
N MET A 27 -5.44 14.23 -8.93
CA MET A 27 -4.40 14.22 -7.91
C MET A 27 -3.36 15.33 -8.11
N GLU A 28 -3.03 15.68 -9.35
CA GLU A 28 -2.09 16.76 -9.67
C GLU A 28 -2.66 18.15 -9.34
N LEU A 29 -3.99 18.25 -9.26
CA LEU A 29 -4.69 19.49 -8.95
C LEU A 29 -4.76 19.79 -7.44
N ASN A 30 -4.36 18.85 -6.56
CA ASN A 30 -4.25 19.07 -5.12
C ASN A 30 -2.96 19.86 -4.77
N ILE A 31 -2.97 21.16 -5.06
CA ILE A 31 -1.85 22.09 -4.81
C ILE A 31 -1.65 22.48 -3.32
N GLU A 32 -2.54 22.06 -2.41
CA GLU A 32 -2.52 22.51 -1.01
C GLU A 32 -1.88 21.54 -0.02
N LYS A 33 -1.99 20.23 -0.27
CA LYS A 33 -1.45 19.20 0.62
C LYS A 33 -1.11 18.00 -0.23
N GLN A 34 0.14 17.53 -0.13
CA GLN A 34 0.51 16.27 -0.76
C GLN A 34 -0.36 15.13 -0.21
N PRO A 35 -0.95 14.29 -1.08
CA PRO A 35 -1.79 13.19 -0.64
C PRO A 35 -0.96 12.23 0.22
N THR A 36 -1.58 11.69 1.26
CA THR A 36 -1.02 10.61 2.08
C THR A 36 -0.84 9.33 1.26
N LEU A 37 -0.01 8.39 1.74
CA LEU A 37 0.16 7.10 1.08
C LEU A 37 -1.19 6.40 0.83
N ARG A 38 -2.08 6.39 1.83
CA ARG A 38 -3.39 5.76 1.73
C ARG A 38 -4.24 6.38 0.62
N GLU A 39 -4.29 7.70 0.54
CA GLU A 39 -5.03 8.41 -0.51
C GLU A 39 -4.47 8.06 -1.90
N ARG A 40 -3.14 8.06 -2.07
CA ARG A 40 -2.50 7.63 -3.33
C ARG A 40 -2.86 6.19 -3.70
N CYS A 41 -2.87 5.28 -2.72
CA CYS A 41 -3.24 3.88 -2.94
C CYS A 41 -4.70 3.71 -3.37
N TYR A 42 -5.64 4.43 -2.74
CA TYR A 42 -7.05 4.36 -3.13
C TYR A 42 -7.29 4.91 -4.52
N VAL A 43 -6.63 6.00 -4.89
CA VAL A 43 -6.78 6.53 -6.25
C VAL A 43 -6.20 5.54 -7.26
N ALA A 44 -4.98 5.02 -7.04
CA ALA A 44 -4.39 4.01 -7.91
C ALA A 44 -5.28 2.76 -8.08
N LEU A 45 -5.89 2.27 -6.99
CA LEU A 45 -6.82 1.14 -7.04
C LEU A 45 -8.10 1.46 -7.83
N ASN A 46 -8.62 2.68 -7.71
CA ASN A 46 -9.78 3.11 -8.49
C ASN A 46 -9.46 3.19 -9.98
N VAL A 47 -8.30 3.77 -10.35
CA VAL A 47 -7.81 3.79 -11.73
C VAL A 47 -7.69 2.36 -12.27
N TYR A 48 -7.06 1.48 -11.50
CA TYR A 48 -6.90 0.08 -11.85
C TYR A 48 -8.25 -0.62 -12.12
N ARG A 49 -9.25 -0.39 -11.27
CA ARG A 49 -10.60 -0.96 -11.44
C ARG A 49 -11.33 -0.41 -12.66
N ILE A 50 -11.06 0.82 -13.07
CA ILE A 50 -11.66 1.36 -14.30
C ILE A 50 -11.10 0.60 -15.50
N TYR A 51 -9.78 0.41 -15.60
CA TYR A 51 -9.19 -0.42 -16.66
C TYR A 51 -9.73 -1.86 -16.65
N LEU A 52 -9.89 -2.45 -15.46
CA LEU A 52 -10.47 -3.79 -15.30
C LEU A 52 -11.90 -3.88 -15.84
N ASN A 53 -12.69 -2.81 -15.69
CA ASN A 53 -14.07 -2.75 -16.18
C ASN A 53 -14.17 -2.40 -17.67
N GLU A 54 -13.25 -1.58 -18.19
CA GLU A 54 -13.21 -1.17 -19.61
C GLU A 54 -12.73 -2.29 -20.53
N ASP A 55 -11.60 -2.93 -20.19
CA ASP A 55 -11.05 -4.07 -20.91
C ASP A 55 -10.37 -5.04 -19.94
N SER A 56 -11.11 -6.06 -19.51
CA SER A 56 -10.60 -7.02 -18.53
C SER A 56 -9.46 -7.91 -19.04
N ARG A 57 -9.14 -7.87 -20.34
CA ARG A 57 -8.10 -8.71 -20.96
C ARG A 57 -6.83 -7.96 -21.29
N ILE A 58 -6.80 -6.63 -21.10
CA ILE A 58 -5.57 -5.84 -21.17
C ILE A 58 -4.52 -6.43 -20.23
N LEU A 59 -3.25 -6.46 -20.65
CA LEU A 59 -2.17 -6.89 -19.75
C LEU A 59 -1.96 -5.85 -18.65
N GLU A 60 -1.66 -6.28 -17.42
CA GLU A 60 -1.41 -5.35 -16.31
C GLU A 60 -0.19 -4.45 -16.54
N ASP A 61 0.81 -4.94 -17.30
CA ASP A 61 2.00 -4.20 -17.72
C ASP A 61 1.84 -3.50 -19.08
N ASP A 62 0.60 -3.30 -19.54
CA ASP A 62 0.31 -2.42 -20.67
C ASP A 62 0.70 -0.97 -20.33
N ILE A 63 1.30 -0.28 -21.32
CA ILE A 63 1.81 1.09 -21.17
C ILE A 63 0.76 2.06 -20.62
N ARG A 64 -0.53 1.87 -20.97
CA ARG A 64 -1.63 2.72 -20.49
C ARG A 64 -1.79 2.65 -18.98
N ILE A 65 -1.67 1.45 -18.42
CA ILE A 65 -1.78 1.23 -16.96
C ILE A 65 -0.52 1.74 -16.27
N MET A 66 0.65 1.42 -16.82
CA MET A 66 1.94 1.83 -16.26
C MET A 66 2.09 3.35 -16.18
N ASP A 67 1.63 4.08 -17.20
CA ASP A 67 1.67 5.55 -17.21
C ASP A 67 0.64 6.16 -16.25
N SER A 68 -0.46 5.44 -15.96
CA SER A 68 -1.53 5.93 -15.07
C SER A 68 -1.29 5.61 -13.59
N ILE A 69 -0.43 4.64 -13.27
CA ILE A 69 -0.19 4.17 -11.89
C ILE A 69 1.30 4.23 -11.59
N GLU A 70 1.68 5.24 -10.78
CA GLU A 70 3.07 5.53 -10.41
C GLU A 70 3.84 4.29 -9.90
N PHE A 71 3.20 3.49 -9.03
CA PHE A 71 3.78 2.26 -8.54
C PHE A 71 2.77 1.12 -8.40
N PRO A 72 3.12 -0.11 -8.83
CA PRO A 72 2.21 -1.26 -8.77
C PRO A 72 1.82 -1.65 -7.34
N TYR A 73 2.70 -1.44 -6.36
CA TYR A 73 2.37 -1.73 -4.95
C TYR A 73 1.28 -0.83 -4.37
N TYR A 74 0.94 0.29 -5.02
CA TYR A 74 -0.22 1.07 -4.62
C TYR A 74 -1.53 0.30 -4.80
N ILE A 75 -1.62 -0.58 -5.80
CA ILE A 75 -2.79 -1.44 -6.02
C ILE A 75 -2.92 -2.45 -4.88
N THR A 76 -1.82 -3.13 -4.55
CA THR A 76 -1.77 -4.11 -3.46
C THR A 76 -2.08 -3.48 -2.10
N LEU A 77 -1.47 -2.31 -1.79
CA LEU A 77 -1.76 -1.57 -0.56
C LEU A 77 -3.19 -1.02 -0.54
N GLY A 78 -3.71 -0.54 -1.66
CA GLY A 78 -5.10 -0.08 -1.77
C GLY A 78 -6.08 -1.17 -1.37
N LEU A 79 -5.90 -2.38 -1.92
CA LEU A 79 -6.70 -3.55 -1.55
C LEU A 79 -6.50 -3.93 -0.08
N GLY A 80 -5.28 -3.80 0.44
CA GLY A 80 -4.98 -4.02 1.86
C GLY A 80 -5.73 -3.04 2.78
N TYR A 81 -5.78 -1.76 2.42
CA TYR A 81 -6.51 -0.74 3.19
C TYR A 81 -8.03 -0.93 3.17
N GLU A 82 -8.60 -1.42 2.07
CA GLU A 82 -10.03 -1.79 2.02
C GLU A 82 -10.36 -2.96 2.94
N LYS A 83 -9.42 -3.88 3.15
CA LYS A 83 -9.56 -5.04 4.04
C LYS A 83 -9.32 -4.69 5.51
N ASP A 84 -8.28 -3.90 5.80
CA ASP A 84 -7.99 -3.36 7.14
C ASP A 84 -7.57 -1.90 7.04
N GLU A 85 -8.47 -0.99 7.45
CA GLU A 85 -8.18 0.45 7.51
C GLU A 85 -7.05 0.80 8.49
N LYS A 86 -6.67 -0.11 9.41
CA LYS A 86 -5.57 0.04 10.35
C LYS A 86 -4.26 -0.57 9.84
N LEU A 87 -4.20 -1.05 8.61
CA LEU A 87 -2.96 -1.52 7.97
C LEU A 87 -1.88 -0.43 8.06
N PHE A 88 -0.67 -0.79 8.52
CA PHE A 88 0.43 0.17 8.62
C PHE A 88 1.29 0.17 7.35
N GLY A 89 0.67 0.48 6.20
CA GLY A 89 1.28 0.30 4.87
C GLY A 89 2.65 0.97 4.67
N SER A 90 2.91 2.09 5.35
CA SER A 90 4.20 2.80 5.24
C SER A 90 5.41 2.01 5.76
N ALA A 91 5.23 1.00 6.63
CA ALA A 91 6.33 0.14 7.06
C ALA A 91 6.79 -0.83 5.96
N TYR A 92 5.90 -1.18 5.03
CA TYR A 92 6.16 -2.19 4.00
C TYR A 92 6.62 -1.59 2.66
N GLU A 93 6.55 -0.26 2.48
CA GLU A 93 6.94 0.40 1.23
C GLU A 93 8.35 0.03 0.78
N SER A 94 9.31 -0.08 1.71
CA SER A 94 10.71 -0.40 1.38
C SER A 94 10.88 -1.82 0.80
N ILE A 95 10.00 -2.74 1.18
CA ILE A 95 9.95 -4.12 0.68
C ILE A 95 9.20 -4.12 -0.65
N LEU A 96 7.96 -3.63 -0.65
CA LEU A 96 7.06 -3.66 -1.81
C LEU A 96 7.63 -2.92 -3.03
N LYS A 97 8.30 -1.78 -2.84
CA LYS A 97 9.01 -1.06 -3.93
C LYS A 97 10.02 -1.92 -4.67
N ARG A 98 10.48 -3.02 -4.08
CA ARG A 98 11.56 -3.86 -4.61
C ARG A 98 11.04 -5.14 -5.25
N VAL A 99 9.92 -5.67 -4.77
CA VAL A 99 9.42 -6.99 -5.18
C VAL A 99 8.05 -6.95 -5.84
N ASP A 100 7.24 -5.94 -5.57
CA ASP A 100 5.93 -5.83 -6.18
C ASP A 100 6.05 -5.08 -7.51
N ARG A 101 5.77 -5.79 -8.60
CA ARG A 101 5.90 -5.34 -9.99
C ARG A 101 4.58 -5.49 -10.71
N PHE A 102 4.40 -4.79 -11.82
CA PHE A 102 3.33 -5.11 -12.76
C PHE A 102 3.51 -6.56 -13.25
N ILE A 103 2.40 -7.27 -13.38
CA ILE A 103 2.35 -8.68 -13.67
C ILE A 103 2.02 -8.83 -15.15
N ASN A 104 2.84 -9.58 -15.89
CA ASN A 104 2.56 -9.87 -17.30
C ASN A 104 1.44 -10.94 -17.41
N LEU A 105 0.23 -10.54 -17.05
CA LEU A 105 -1.02 -11.30 -17.14
C LEU A 105 -2.17 -10.33 -17.49
N PRO A 106 -3.26 -10.83 -18.07
CA PRO A 106 -4.51 -10.09 -18.18
C PRO A 106 -4.94 -9.49 -16.83
N ILE A 107 -5.43 -8.25 -16.83
CA ILE A 107 -5.70 -7.48 -15.61
C ILE A 107 -6.72 -8.18 -14.68
N ASN A 108 -7.66 -8.95 -15.23
CA ASN A 108 -8.59 -9.76 -14.44
C ASN A 108 -7.88 -10.87 -13.64
N GLU A 109 -6.87 -11.51 -14.24
CA GLU A 109 -6.06 -12.54 -13.58
C GLU A 109 -5.06 -11.91 -12.61
N ALA A 110 -4.40 -10.82 -13.02
CA ALA A 110 -3.50 -10.04 -12.18
C ALA A 110 -4.24 -9.50 -10.93
N TYR A 111 -5.49 -9.06 -11.07
CA TYR A 111 -6.29 -8.58 -9.94
C TYR A 111 -6.51 -9.68 -8.88
N ALA A 112 -6.71 -10.92 -9.29
CA ALA A 112 -6.81 -12.04 -8.36
C ALA A 112 -5.50 -12.28 -7.59
N VAL A 113 -4.35 -12.11 -8.26
CA VAL A 113 -3.03 -12.16 -7.61
C VAL A 113 -2.84 -10.99 -6.63
N ARG A 114 -3.26 -9.77 -7.01
CA ARG A 114 -3.22 -8.57 -6.16
C ARG A 114 -4.05 -8.74 -4.89
N ILE A 115 -5.25 -9.33 -4.98
CA ILE A 115 -6.10 -9.63 -3.83
C ILE A 115 -5.38 -10.59 -2.87
N LYS A 116 -4.80 -11.69 -3.38
CA LYS A 116 -4.05 -12.63 -2.56
C LYS A 116 -2.86 -11.96 -1.86
N ARG A 117 -2.09 -11.14 -2.59
CA ARG A 117 -0.97 -10.38 -2.01
C ARG A 117 -1.44 -9.43 -0.90
N ALA A 118 -2.58 -8.77 -1.09
CA ALA A 118 -3.16 -7.89 -0.09
C ALA A 118 -3.61 -8.67 1.17
N ASP A 119 -4.24 -9.83 0.98
CA ASP A 119 -4.60 -10.74 2.09
C ASP A 119 -3.37 -11.17 2.89
N THR A 120 -2.34 -11.67 2.21
CA THR A 120 -1.07 -12.06 2.84
C THR A 120 -0.42 -10.90 3.60
N LEU A 121 -0.47 -9.68 3.04
CA LEU A 121 0.10 -8.49 3.67
C LEU A 121 -0.66 -8.07 4.93
N VAL A 122 -2.00 -8.15 4.92
CA VAL A 122 -2.83 -7.87 6.11
C VAL A 122 -2.58 -8.89 7.21
N GLU A 123 -2.40 -10.16 6.86
CA GLU A 123 -2.01 -11.20 7.82
C GLU A 123 -0.64 -10.91 8.44
N ILE A 124 0.35 -10.53 7.62
CA ILE A 124 1.69 -10.13 8.07
C ILE A 124 1.62 -8.94 9.02
N ASP A 125 0.81 -7.92 8.70
CA ASP A 125 0.62 -6.73 9.55
C ASP A 125 -0.06 -7.06 10.89
N SER A 126 -0.99 -8.00 10.89
CA SER A 126 -1.60 -8.52 12.12
C SER A 126 -0.56 -9.19 13.03
N ILE A 127 0.35 -9.99 12.48
CA ILE A 127 1.44 -10.62 13.23
C ILE A 127 2.42 -9.56 13.75
N ALA A 128 2.80 -8.60 12.90
CA ALA A 128 3.69 -7.51 13.28
C ALA A 128 3.13 -6.67 14.43
N LYS A 129 1.83 -6.33 14.40
CA LYS A 129 1.15 -5.67 15.53
C LYS A 129 1.32 -6.46 16.82
N LYS A 130 1.12 -7.77 16.81
CA LYS A 130 1.30 -8.61 18.01
C LYS A 130 2.75 -8.63 18.49
N ALA A 131 3.71 -8.75 17.58
CA ALA A 131 5.14 -8.74 17.93
C ALA A 131 5.56 -7.41 18.55
N VAL A 132 5.07 -6.30 18.01
CA VAL A 132 5.30 -4.96 18.57
C VAL A 132 4.74 -4.83 19.98
N GLU A 133 3.53 -5.31 20.24
CA GLU A 133 2.97 -5.28 21.60
C GLU A 133 3.79 -6.13 22.58
N LYS A 134 4.31 -7.29 22.16
CA LYS A 134 5.23 -8.08 22.99
C LYS A 134 6.54 -7.36 23.30
N ILE A 135 7.12 -6.67 22.32
CA ILE A 135 8.34 -5.90 22.53
C ILE A 135 8.10 -4.70 23.47
N LYS A 136 6.91 -4.10 23.43
CA LYS A 136 6.51 -3.06 24.41
C LYS A 136 6.40 -3.62 25.82
N GLU A 137 5.88 -4.84 25.99
CA GLU A 137 5.82 -5.52 27.29
C GLU A 137 7.24 -5.75 27.88
N GLU A 138 8.25 -5.95 27.03
CA GLU A 138 9.67 -6.05 27.42
C GLU A 138 10.33 -4.69 27.74
N GLY A 139 9.58 -3.58 27.65
CA GLY A 139 10.01 -2.24 28.06
C GLY A 139 10.56 -1.35 26.95
N ILE A 140 10.52 -1.79 25.68
CA ILE A 140 10.88 -0.96 24.53
C ILE A 140 9.60 -0.35 23.94
N ASP A 141 9.36 0.94 24.17
CA ASP A 141 8.21 1.65 23.59
C ASP A 141 8.60 3.05 23.11
N HIS A 142 8.57 3.25 21.80
CA HIS A 142 8.83 4.54 21.16
C HIS A 142 8.08 4.65 19.82
N PRO A 143 7.87 5.88 19.28
CA PRO A 143 6.99 6.11 18.13
C PRO A 143 7.36 5.40 16.82
N PHE A 144 8.61 4.94 16.69
CA PHE A 144 9.12 4.30 15.48
C PHE A 144 9.20 2.78 15.57
N LEU A 145 8.89 2.20 16.74
CA LEU A 145 9.07 0.78 17.02
C LEU A 145 8.45 -0.12 15.95
N TYR A 146 7.24 0.19 15.50
CA TYR A 146 6.58 -0.60 14.46
C TYR A 146 7.40 -0.70 13.16
N LYS A 147 7.95 0.43 12.70
CA LYS A 147 8.77 0.46 11.48
C LYS A 147 10.09 -0.27 11.69
N GLU A 148 10.67 -0.15 12.88
CA GLU A 148 11.92 -0.85 13.22
C GLU A 148 11.72 -2.36 13.29
N VAL A 149 10.63 -2.84 13.89
CA VAL A 149 10.26 -4.26 13.91
C VAL A 149 10.10 -4.82 12.51
N VAL A 150 9.32 -4.15 11.65
CA VAL A 150 9.16 -4.59 10.25
C VAL A 150 10.49 -4.54 9.50
N SER A 151 11.33 -3.53 9.75
CA SER A 151 12.66 -3.41 9.16
C SER A 151 13.63 -4.49 9.66
N TYR A 152 13.56 -4.86 10.93
CA TYR A 152 14.37 -5.91 11.56
C TYR A 152 14.03 -7.28 10.97
N CYS A 153 12.74 -7.56 10.78
CA CYS A 153 12.26 -8.80 10.17
C CYS A 153 12.36 -8.82 8.64
N ASN A 154 12.80 -7.73 7.99
CA ASN A 154 12.86 -7.62 6.54
C ASN A 154 13.89 -8.60 5.93
N PRO A 155 13.47 -9.62 5.17
CA PRO A 155 14.37 -10.65 4.63
C PRO A 155 15.27 -10.15 3.49
N ILE A 156 14.96 -8.98 2.91
CA ILE A 156 15.73 -8.39 1.83
C ILE A 156 16.90 -7.56 2.38
N GLY A 157 16.69 -6.84 3.48
CA GLY A 157 17.69 -5.97 4.10
C GLY A 157 18.42 -5.07 3.10
N ARG A 158 19.75 -5.06 3.16
CA ARG A 158 20.64 -4.22 2.32
C ARG A 158 21.08 -4.87 0.99
N LYS A 159 20.53 -6.02 0.61
CA LYS A 159 20.87 -6.68 -0.67
C LYS A 159 20.67 -5.70 -1.82
N ARG A 160 21.55 -5.65 -2.82
CA ARG A 160 21.36 -4.76 -4.00
C ARG A 160 20.45 -5.38 -5.06
N LYS A 161 20.55 -6.69 -5.24
CA LYS A 161 19.68 -7.48 -6.12
C LYS A 161 18.73 -8.32 -5.27
N VAL A 162 17.48 -8.39 -5.69
CA VAL A 162 16.47 -9.27 -5.08
C VAL A 162 16.10 -10.26 -6.18
N GLU A 163 16.49 -11.51 -5.98
CA GLU A 163 16.17 -12.60 -6.91
C GLU A 163 14.88 -13.33 -6.48
N GLU A 164 14.53 -13.19 -5.21
CA GLU A 164 13.32 -13.73 -4.60
C GLU A 164 12.07 -13.04 -5.15
N ASN A 165 11.03 -13.83 -5.46
CA ASN A 165 9.71 -13.28 -5.79
C ASN A 165 9.02 -12.75 -4.51
N ILE A 166 7.92 -12.01 -4.69
CA ILE A 166 7.21 -11.38 -3.58
C ILE A 166 6.60 -12.41 -2.63
N GLU A 167 6.14 -13.55 -3.14
CA GLU A 167 5.57 -14.63 -2.33
C GLU A 167 6.64 -15.20 -1.37
N GLU A 168 7.85 -15.51 -1.86
CA GLU A 168 8.99 -15.93 -1.03
C GLU A 168 9.39 -14.88 0.00
N VAL A 169 9.35 -13.60 -0.36
CA VAL A 169 9.66 -12.50 0.56
C VAL A 169 8.60 -12.36 1.64
N PHE A 170 7.32 -12.53 1.30
CA PHE A 170 6.23 -12.52 2.26
C PHE A 170 6.31 -13.70 3.23
N ASP A 171 6.62 -14.89 2.74
CA ASP A 171 6.79 -16.09 3.58
C ASP A 171 7.93 -15.91 4.58
N LYS A 172 9.10 -15.43 4.12
CA LYS A 172 10.24 -15.15 5.00
C LYS A 172 9.96 -14.04 6.00
N LEU A 173 9.29 -12.97 5.57
CA LEU A 173 8.91 -11.86 6.45
C LEU A 173 7.94 -12.34 7.54
N ARG A 174 6.94 -13.13 7.17
CA ARG A 174 5.99 -13.77 8.09
C ARG A 174 6.73 -14.63 9.10
N TYR A 175 7.59 -15.54 8.64
CA TYR A 175 8.40 -16.40 9.50
C TYR A 175 9.24 -15.59 10.49
N ASN A 176 9.92 -14.54 10.02
CA ASN A 176 10.74 -13.70 10.89
C ASN A 176 9.91 -12.95 11.95
N LEU A 177 8.69 -12.53 11.63
CA LEU A 177 7.78 -11.87 12.56
C LEU A 177 7.17 -12.85 13.56
N GLU A 178 6.83 -14.06 13.14
CA GLU A 178 6.37 -15.14 14.02
C GLU A 178 7.47 -15.55 15.01
N TYR A 179 8.69 -15.71 14.53
CA TYR A 179 9.85 -15.96 15.38
C TYR A 179 10.06 -14.83 16.41
N LEU A 180 9.97 -13.58 15.96
CA LEU A 180 10.10 -12.42 16.86
C LEU A 180 8.96 -12.32 17.88
N LEU A 181 7.74 -12.74 17.50
CA LEU A 181 6.60 -12.80 18.40
C LEU A 181 6.79 -13.84 19.51
N GLU A 182 7.42 -14.99 19.19
CA GLU A 182 7.75 -16.03 20.17
C GLU A 182 9.00 -15.69 21.01
N HIS A 183 9.92 -14.91 20.45
CA HIS A 183 11.20 -14.52 21.03
C HIS A 183 11.41 -13.00 21.04
N PRO A 184 10.58 -12.21 21.74
CA PRO A 184 10.68 -10.74 21.74
C PRO A 184 12.04 -10.25 22.26
N GLU A 185 12.72 -11.00 23.12
CA GLU A 185 14.07 -10.71 23.63
C GLU A 185 15.17 -10.71 22.54
N SER A 186 14.88 -11.29 21.38
CA SER A 186 15.79 -11.28 20.23
C SER A 186 15.83 -9.92 19.51
N PHE A 187 14.84 -9.06 19.75
CA PHE A 187 14.81 -7.69 19.25
C PHE A 187 15.89 -6.86 19.97
N LYS A 188 16.89 -6.40 19.21
CA LYS A 188 17.97 -5.54 19.72
C LYS A 188 17.99 -4.27 18.89
N THR A 189 17.84 -3.14 19.56
CA THR A 189 17.92 -1.80 18.97
C THR A 189 19.34 -1.45 18.56
#